data_AF-A0A7J6LPC9-F1
#
_entry.id   AF-A0A7J6LPC9-F1
#
_cell.length_a   1.000
_cell.length_b   1.000
_cell.length_c   1.000
_cell.angle_alpha   90.00
_cell.angle_beta   90.00
_cell.angle_gamma   90.00
#
_symmetry.space_group_name_H-M   'P 1'
#
loop_
_entity.id
_entity.type
_entity.pdbx_description
1 polymer ?
#
loop_
_entity_poly.entity_id
_entity_poly.type
_entity_poly.pdbx_seq_one_letter_code
_entity_poly.pdbx_strand_id
1 'polypeptide(L)'
;MCSFLVSTWLALNTSMVNKYMHRRGPDSSLVTIWQDQLLFLHNLLSLTGAYMEQPVTSGSVAAVFNGEIYNYPELHGGATTDTESLIPAYQHVGEHFPRLLDGEFALALADLDRARLILSSDVFGTKPLYYSATPEDGVHAATYSSALKLMGLPERSIRRVPPNTYLVISLETYQVVGTHQIYEFDLRQHKRNCDDWLAAFTRAVAVRVGHSADHRPFIGLSSGVDSGAIYLAMAVSGLPIRAYTIAGEEDMDVLLGRLSHPFNNSLERAVAIELSVDDFEKERKFLTLEAEPVAYEGTNNWAGGSIAEDPAASGFSFIGRLARQNGELIYLSGTGSDEIISDYGFNGTKFFPHSTFGGLFPEDLHDMFPWESVFLGTQRDYLMKEEIVAGAHGIESRYPFLDRRVVQEFLWLDASAKNAAYKSCVSAFLDHHAFPKEHAGKRGFAASKHLRILGLSKVDHPANLCLQPPGCLQSIAWMSLLSSITVYALRPEVGRHKVLSVIQDSPELLHDNIPSCLVGQLALSSMQWFRILAGPGQSTVDGQFFSYYRLAGLMLPTRNTI
;
A
#
# COMPACT_ATOMS: atom_id res chain seq x y z
N MET A 1 1.99 5.70 4.96
CA MET A 1 1.06 5.63 6.09
C MET A 1 1.24 6.83 6.98
N CYS A 2 0.21 7.45 7.51
CA CYS A 2 0.46 8.45 8.54
C CYS A 2 1.03 7.79 9.83
N SER A 3 1.42 8.62 10.77
CA SER A 3 1.71 8.18 12.14
C SER A 3 1.42 9.32 13.09
N PHE A 4 1.06 8.99 14.32
CA PHE A 4 0.80 10.02 15.31
C PHE A 4 1.19 9.61 16.72
N LEU A 5 1.33 10.62 17.56
CA LEU A 5 1.38 10.55 19.02
C LEU A 5 0.49 11.66 19.59
N VAL A 6 -0.32 11.31 20.58
CA VAL A 6 -1.11 12.23 21.41
C VAL A 6 -0.65 12.06 22.85
N SER A 7 -0.47 13.16 23.58
CA SER A 7 0.09 13.12 24.93
C SER A 7 -0.39 14.29 25.79
N THR A 8 -0.67 14.03 27.06
CA THR A 8 -0.84 15.09 28.07
C THR A 8 0.49 15.70 28.53
N TRP A 9 1.62 15.07 28.22
CA TRP A 9 2.94 15.69 28.40
C TRP A 9 3.21 16.65 27.25
N LEU A 10 3.31 17.95 27.58
CA LEU A 10 3.51 19.03 26.62
C LEU A 10 4.99 19.26 26.26
N ALA A 11 5.91 18.74 27.08
CA ALA A 11 7.34 18.85 26.88
C ALA A 11 7.94 17.46 26.63
N LEU A 12 8.17 17.14 25.36
CA LEU A 12 8.77 15.88 24.92
C LEU A 12 9.98 16.15 24.04
N ASN A 13 10.98 15.26 24.07
CA ASN A 13 11.99 15.21 23.03
C ASN A 13 11.36 14.59 21.77
N THR A 14 10.71 15.43 20.97
CA THR A 14 9.95 15.02 19.78
C THR A 14 10.82 14.31 18.74
N SER A 15 12.08 14.71 18.58
CA SER A 15 13.04 14.02 17.71
C SER A 15 13.27 12.56 18.14
N MET A 16 13.41 12.33 19.45
CA MET A 16 13.62 10.98 19.99
C MET A 16 12.38 10.11 19.80
N VAL A 17 11.19 10.57 20.21
CA VAL A 17 9.96 9.76 20.11
C VAL A 17 9.51 9.56 18.66
N ASN A 18 9.88 10.46 17.75
CA ASN A 18 9.55 10.36 16.33
C ASN A 18 10.54 9.51 15.50
N LYS A 19 11.57 8.94 16.14
CA LYS A 19 12.66 8.20 15.46
C LYS A 19 12.17 7.21 14.41
N TYR A 20 11.16 6.40 14.71
CA TYR A 20 10.62 5.39 13.78
C TYR A 20 9.34 5.85 13.07
N MET A 21 8.58 6.75 13.69
CA MET A 21 7.29 7.22 13.18
C MET A 21 7.41 8.14 11.97
N HIS A 22 8.48 8.96 11.89
CA HIS A 22 8.64 9.96 10.83
C HIS A 22 8.70 9.38 9.41
N ARG A 23 9.21 8.15 9.26
CA ARG A 23 9.32 7.49 7.94
C ARG A 23 7.97 7.10 7.35
N ARG A 24 6.97 6.86 8.21
CA ARG A 24 5.63 6.49 7.77
C ARG A 24 5.03 7.61 6.92
N GLY A 25 5.10 8.84 7.45
CA GLY A 25 4.53 10.05 6.86
C GLY A 25 5.60 11.08 6.48
N PRO A 26 6.32 10.88 5.37
CA PRO A 26 7.44 11.73 4.96
C PRO A 26 7.03 13.09 4.37
N ASP A 27 5.74 13.36 4.16
CA ASP A 27 5.29 14.57 3.44
C ASP A 27 5.17 15.79 4.36
N SER A 28 4.92 15.59 5.66
CA SER A 28 5.03 16.62 6.71
C SER A 28 5.14 15.98 8.10
N SER A 29 5.85 16.66 9.01
CA SER A 29 5.93 16.32 10.43
C SER A 29 5.53 17.54 11.25
N LEU A 30 4.37 17.50 11.90
CA LEU A 30 3.83 18.59 12.69
C LEU A 30 3.82 18.23 14.17
N VAL A 31 4.23 19.18 15.01
CA VAL A 31 4.06 19.12 16.46
C VAL A 31 3.18 20.28 16.87
N THR A 32 2.05 19.99 17.52
CA THR A 32 1.06 20.98 17.92
C THR A 32 0.76 20.81 19.41
N ILE A 33 1.00 21.85 20.20
CA ILE A 33 0.40 21.98 21.52
C ILE A 33 -0.96 22.63 21.31
N TRP A 34 -2.02 21.90 21.62
CA TRP A 34 -3.39 22.32 21.39
C TRP A 34 -4.07 22.64 22.72
N GLN A 35 -4.59 23.88 22.82
CA GLN A 35 -5.25 24.45 23.98
C GLN A 35 -4.50 24.26 25.32
N ASP A 36 -3.16 24.27 25.28
CA ASP A 36 -2.28 24.09 26.44
C ASP A 36 -2.56 22.81 27.26
N GLN A 37 -3.20 21.80 26.66
CA GLN A 37 -3.61 20.57 27.35
C GLN A 37 -3.10 19.29 26.68
N LEU A 38 -2.98 19.29 25.35
CA LEU A 38 -2.56 18.11 24.60
C LEU A 38 -1.45 18.47 23.62
N LEU A 39 -0.44 17.61 23.54
CA LEU A 39 0.55 17.58 22.48
C LEU A 39 0.13 16.55 21.44
N PHE A 40 0.04 16.99 20.19
CA PHE A 40 -0.06 16.14 19.01
C PHE A 40 1.27 16.17 18.27
N LEU A 41 1.75 15.01 17.87
CA LEU A 41 2.78 14.84 16.86
C LEU A 41 2.17 14.02 15.75
N HIS A 42 2.17 14.51 14.52
CA HIS A 42 1.65 13.79 13.36
C HIS A 42 2.64 13.83 12.21
N ASN A 43 2.85 12.68 11.55
CA ASN A 43 3.58 12.59 10.30
C ASN A 43 2.61 12.20 9.18
N LEU A 44 2.53 13.01 8.14
CA LEU A 44 1.57 12.89 7.05
C LEU A 44 2.15 12.11 5.87
N LEU A 45 1.42 11.11 5.38
CA LEU A 45 1.50 10.66 3.99
C LEU A 45 0.19 11.07 3.31
N SER A 46 0.26 12.02 2.39
CA SER A 46 -0.92 12.58 1.71
C SER A 46 -1.32 11.68 0.55
N LEU A 47 -2.46 10.99 0.66
CA LEU A 47 -2.92 10.03 -0.37
C LEU A 47 -4.32 10.30 -0.94
N THR A 48 -5.19 10.95 -0.16
CA THR A 48 -6.60 11.11 -0.51
C THR A 48 -7.00 12.58 -0.37
N GLY A 49 -7.63 13.11 -1.41
CA GLY A 49 -8.17 14.46 -1.41
C GLY A 49 -7.12 15.56 -1.26
N ALA A 50 -7.53 16.68 -0.68
CA ALA A 50 -6.65 17.83 -0.48
C ALA A 50 -5.61 17.55 0.61
N TYR A 51 -4.41 18.09 0.42
CA TYR A 51 -3.35 18.06 1.42
C TYR A 51 -3.85 18.66 2.75
N MET A 52 -3.84 17.85 3.81
CA MET A 52 -4.40 18.23 5.10
C MET A 52 -3.49 17.77 6.26
N GLU A 53 -2.90 18.74 6.95
CA GLU A 53 -2.14 18.47 8.17
C GLU A 53 -3.08 18.15 9.33
N GLN A 54 -2.60 17.32 10.27
CA GLN A 54 -3.34 16.92 11.45
C GLN A 54 -2.54 17.33 12.72
N PRO A 55 -3.19 17.69 13.84
CA PRO A 55 -4.61 17.52 14.14
C PRO A 55 -5.53 18.46 13.35
N VAL A 56 -6.64 17.93 12.84
CA VAL A 56 -7.77 18.76 12.43
C VAL A 56 -8.54 19.17 13.68
N THR A 57 -9.07 20.40 13.70
CA THR A 57 -9.72 20.96 14.89
C THR A 57 -11.02 21.69 14.55
N SER A 58 -11.98 21.66 15.46
CA SER A 58 -13.22 22.44 15.41
C SER A 58 -13.71 22.71 16.84
N GLY A 59 -13.60 23.97 17.28
CA GLY A 59 -13.91 24.35 18.66
C GLY A 59 -13.06 23.59 19.67
N SER A 60 -13.71 22.85 20.55
CA SER A 60 -13.14 22.00 21.60
C SER A 60 -12.82 20.58 21.15
N VAL A 61 -12.92 20.28 19.85
CA VAL A 61 -12.66 18.95 19.28
C VAL A 61 -11.40 18.96 18.41
N ALA A 62 -10.52 17.98 18.58
CA ALA A 62 -9.36 17.73 17.74
C ALA A 62 -9.26 16.25 17.36
N ALA A 63 -8.84 15.94 16.14
CA ALA A 63 -8.67 14.57 15.67
C ALA A 63 -7.35 14.37 14.92
N VAL A 64 -6.71 13.23 15.16
CA VAL A 64 -5.61 12.67 14.35
C VAL A 64 -5.92 11.22 14.03
N PHE A 65 -5.53 10.74 12.85
CA PHE A 65 -5.64 9.33 12.50
C PHE A 65 -4.58 8.90 11.50
N ASN A 66 -4.32 7.61 11.46
CA ASN A 66 -3.51 6.94 10.46
C ASN A 66 -4.36 5.87 9.79
N GLY A 67 -4.49 5.94 8.47
CA GLY A 67 -5.23 4.97 7.68
C GLY A 67 -6.12 5.64 6.63
N GLU A 68 -7.22 4.98 6.29
CA GLU A 68 -8.19 5.45 5.30
C GLU A 68 -9.62 5.13 5.76
N ILE A 69 -10.54 6.09 5.59
CA ILE A 69 -11.99 5.89 5.82
C ILE A 69 -12.70 5.83 4.47
N TYR A 70 -12.92 4.65 3.92
CA TYR A 70 -13.46 4.46 2.56
C TYR A 70 -14.89 5.00 2.37
N ASN A 71 -15.69 5.10 3.42
CA ASN A 71 -17.05 5.64 3.34
C ASN A 71 -17.16 7.13 3.72
N TYR A 72 -16.06 7.88 3.76
CA TYR A 72 -16.09 9.32 4.06
C TYR A 72 -17.10 10.15 3.24
N PRO A 73 -17.37 9.87 1.95
CA PRO A 73 -18.35 10.64 1.18
C PRO A 73 -19.78 10.42 1.67
N GLU A 74 -20.03 9.29 2.32
CA GLU A 74 -21.34 8.88 2.85
C GLU A 74 -21.56 9.38 4.29
N LEU A 75 -20.49 9.84 4.96
CA LEU A 75 -20.58 10.37 6.33
C LEU A 75 -21.23 11.74 6.36
N HIS A 76 -21.76 12.10 7.54
CA HIS A 76 -22.46 13.35 7.76
C HIS A 76 -21.59 14.56 7.37
N GLY A 77 -22.12 15.43 6.50
CA GLY A 77 -21.42 16.63 6.04
C GLY A 77 -20.86 16.55 4.61
N GLY A 78 -20.90 15.38 3.95
CA GLY A 78 -20.48 15.25 2.55
C GLY A 78 -19.02 15.64 2.34
N ALA A 79 -18.14 15.10 3.18
CA ALA A 79 -16.73 15.46 3.24
C ALA A 79 -16.01 15.19 1.91
N THR A 80 -15.01 16.01 1.60
CA THR A 80 -14.19 15.85 0.38
C THR A 80 -12.91 15.06 0.63
N THR A 81 -12.56 14.87 1.89
CA THR A 81 -11.49 13.99 2.36
C THR A 81 -11.98 13.14 3.53
N ASP A 82 -11.29 12.02 3.77
CA ASP A 82 -11.54 11.19 4.95
C ASP A 82 -11.22 11.92 6.27
N THR A 83 -10.14 12.68 6.30
CA THR A 83 -9.73 13.48 7.47
C THR A 83 -10.82 14.48 7.88
N GLU A 84 -11.43 15.19 6.91
CA GLU A 84 -12.49 16.17 7.15
C GLU A 84 -13.76 15.54 7.72
N SER A 85 -14.00 14.26 7.44
CA SER A 85 -15.23 13.57 7.83
C SER A 85 -15.33 13.23 9.32
N LEU A 86 -14.18 13.20 10.03
CA LEU A 86 -14.09 12.69 11.40
C LEU A 86 -14.86 13.54 12.41
N ILE A 87 -14.62 14.85 12.43
CA ILE A 87 -15.24 15.75 13.39
C ILE A 87 -16.75 15.90 13.15
N PRO A 88 -17.24 16.07 11.90
CA PRO A 88 -18.68 16.05 11.62
C PRO A 88 -19.37 14.74 12.03
N ALA A 89 -18.73 13.58 11.80
CA ALA A 89 -19.26 12.30 12.25
C ALA A 89 -19.36 12.23 13.79
N TYR A 90 -18.32 12.70 14.50
CA TYR A 90 -18.34 12.83 15.95
C TYR A 90 -19.43 13.77 16.45
N GLN A 91 -19.60 14.93 15.84
CA GLN A 91 -20.64 15.89 16.22
C GLN A 91 -22.05 15.34 16.00
N HIS A 92 -22.22 14.42 15.03
CA HIS A 92 -23.51 13.82 14.72
C HIS A 92 -23.96 12.76 15.76
N VAL A 93 -23.06 11.87 16.20
CA VAL A 93 -23.43 10.72 17.07
C VAL A 93 -22.62 10.62 18.38
N GLY A 94 -21.78 11.60 18.66
CA GLY A 94 -20.91 11.63 19.83
C GLY A 94 -19.85 10.53 19.81
N GLU A 95 -19.56 9.96 20.97
CA GLU A 95 -18.48 8.97 21.15
C GLU A 95 -18.69 7.66 20.38
N HIS A 96 -19.89 7.41 19.87
CA HIS A 96 -20.21 6.22 19.08
C HIS A 96 -19.82 6.32 17.60
N PHE A 97 -19.28 7.47 17.16
CA PHE A 97 -18.93 7.69 15.75
C PHE A 97 -17.98 6.67 15.12
N PRO A 98 -17.08 5.96 15.83
CA PRO A 98 -16.26 4.94 15.19
C PRO A 98 -17.07 3.80 14.57
N ARG A 99 -18.31 3.57 15.04
CA ARG A 99 -19.24 2.57 14.47
C ARG A 99 -19.73 2.93 13.07
N LEU A 100 -19.66 4.21 12.69
CA LEU A 100 -20.06 4.68 11.36
C LEU A 100 -18.96 4.46 10.32
N LEU A 101 -17.71 4.28 10.75
CA LEU A 101 -16.55 4.27 9.88
C LEU A 101 -16.41 2.91 9.17
N ASP A 102 -16.17 2.94 7.87
CA ASP A 102 -15.78 1.80 7.05
C ASP A 102 -14.37 2.06 6.51
N GLY A 103 -13.38 1.40 7.09
CA GLY A 103 -12.00 1.78 6.86
C GLY A 103 -10.98 0.89 7.56
N GLU A 104 -9.73 1.26 7.35
CA GLU A 104 -8.54 0.66 7.94
C GLU A 104 -7.81 1.80 8.66
N PHE A 105 -7.89 1.87 9.98
CA PHE A 105 -7.49 3.06 10.72
C PHE A 105 -7.08 2.81 12.17
N ALA A 106 -6.18 3.68 12.63
CA ALA A 106 -5.92 4.00 14.03
C ALA A 106 -6.29 5.46 14.22
N LEU A 107 -7.09 5.79 15.23
CA LEU A 107 -7.71 7.11 15.39
C LEU A 107 -7.63 7.57 16.84
N ALA A 108 -7.35 8.86 17.03
CA ALA A 108 -7.49 9.56 18.30
C ALA A 108 -8.30 10.84 18.11
N LEU A 109 -9.37 11.01 18.89
CA LEU A 109 -10.19 12.22 18.91
C LEU A 109 -10.33 12.73 20.34
N ALA A 110 -9.94 13.98 20.58
CA ALA A 110 -10.10 14.67 21.86
C ALA A 110 -11.29 15.63 21.80
N ASP A 111 -12.13 15.63 22.84
CA ASP A 111 -13.14 16.64 23.13
C ASP A 111 -12.86 17.19 24.53
N LEU A 112 -12.43 18.45 24.59
CA LEU A 112 -12.06 19.11 25.85
C LEU A 112 -13.27 19.60 26.65
N ASP A 113 -14.40 19.90 26.01
CA ASP A 113 -15.63 20.29 26.73
C ASP A 113 -16.21 19.09 27.49
N ARG A 114 -16.04 17.89 26.94
CA ARG A 114 -16.45 16.63 27.60
C ARG A 114 -15.32 15.98 28.41
N ALA A 115 -14.11 16.53 28.34
CA ALA A 115 -12.90 15.94 28.88
C ALA A 115 -12.74 14.46 28.50
N ARG A 116 -12.81 14.17 27.19
CA ARG A 116 -12.69 12.81 26.64
C ARG A 116 -11.61 12.72 25.57
N LEU A 117 -10.87 11.61 25.61
CA LEU A 117 -10.05 11.13 24.51
C LEU A 117 -10.62 9.79 24.04
N ILE A 118 -11.00 9.72 22.77
CA ILE A 118 -11.47 8.50 22.12
C ILE A 118 -10.32 7.92 21.32
N LEU A 119 -9.96 6.66 21.60
CA LEU A 119 -8.98 5.91 20.83
C LEU A 119 -9.70 4.78 20.11
N SER A 120 -9.55 4.66 18.80
CA SER A 120 -10.23 3.62 18.02
C SER A 120 -9.26 2.89 17.11
N SER A 121 -9.32 1.57 17.14
CA SER A 121 -8.69 0.69 16.16
C SER A 121 -9.80 0.13 15.26
N ASP A 122 -9.57 0.01 13.96
CA ASP A 122 -10.55 -0.56 13.03
C ASP A 122 -10.96 -2.00 13.36
N VAL A 123 -11.92 -2.55 12.59
CA VAL A 123 -12.52 -3.88 12.83
C VAL A 123 -11.48 -4.99 12.99
N PHE A 124 -10.38 -4.97 12.24
CA PHE A 124 -9.35 -6.01 12.28
C PHE A 124 -8.05 -5.55 12.93
N GLY A 125 -8.02 -4.30 13.42
CA GLY A 125 -6.83 -3.67 13.96
C GLY A 125 -5.69 -3.62 12.95
N THR A 126 -6.02 -3.31 11.69
CA THR A 126 -5.07 -3.25 10.57
C THR A 126 -3.96 -2.23 10.83
N LYS A 127 -4.31 -1.08 11.39
CA LYS A 127 -3.35 -0.05 11.80
C LYS A 127 -3.00 -0.19 13.28
N PRO A 128 -1.70 -0.18 13.64
CA PRO A 128 -1.29 -0.29 15.02
C PRO A 128 -1.70 0.96 15.81
N LEU A 129 -2.19 0.74 17.04
CA LEU A 129 -2.51 1.78 17.99
C LEU A 129 -2.19 1.30 19.41
N TYR A 130 -1.31 2.02 20.08
CA TYR A 130 -0.89 1.74 21.44
C TYR A 130 -1.21 2.93 22.33
N TYR A 131 -1.43 2.66 23.62
CA TYR A 131 -1.73 3.69 24.60
C TYR A 131 -1.18 3.34 25.98
N SER A 132 -1.00 4.37 26.80
CA SER A 132 -0.82 4.28 28.25
C SER A 132 -1.74 5.31 28.89
N ALA A 133 -2.52 4.90 29.88
CA ALA A 133 -3.49 5.75 30.56
C ALA A 133 -3.48 5.39 32.05
N THR A 134 -2.83 6.23 32.86
CA THR A 134 -2.72 6.07 34.30
C THR A 134 -2.91 7.42 35.01
N PRO A 135 -3.47 7.44 36.22
CA PRO A 135 -3.55 8.68 37.01
C PRO A 135 -2.18 9.33 37.25
N GLU A 136 -1.11 8.54 37.33
CA GLU A 136 0.23 9.00 37.62
C GLU A 136 0.96 9.59 36.41
N ASP A 137 0.86 8.94 35.24
CA ASP A 137 1.61 9.34 34.04
C ASP A 137 0.76 10.21 33.11
N GLY A 138 -0.57 10.16 33.20
CA GLY A 138 -1.47 10.83 32.27
C GLY A 138 -1.96 9.89 31.17
N VAL A 139 -2.35 10.47 30.02
CA VAL A 139 -2.74 9.68 28.85
C VAL A 139 -1.86 9.98 27.65
N HIS A 140 -1.41 8.89 27.03
CA HIS A 140 -0.56 8.90 25.85
C HIS A 140 -1.05 7.84 24.87
N ALA A 141 -1.06 8.14 23.58
CA ALA A 141 -1.38 7.19 22.53
C ALA A 141 -0.44 7.41 21.35
N ALA A 142 -0.02 6.35 20.69
CA ALA A 142 0.80 6.44 19.49
C ALA A 142 0.55 5.26 18.56
N THR A 143 0.76 5.48 17.26
CA THR A 143 0.66 4.39 16.27
C THR A 143 1.77 3.36 16.45
N TYR A 144 2.91 3.73 17.02
CA TYR A 144 4.04 2.83 17.32
C TYR A 144 4.31 2.77 18.83
N SER A 145 4.42 1.56 19.38
CA SER A 145 4.69 1.33 20.80
C SER A 145 6.03 1.89 21.24
N SER A 146 7.03 1.86 20.35
CA SER A 146 8.37 2.39 20.56
C SER A 146 8.37 3.88 20.89
N ALA A 147 7.43 4.66 20.34
CA ALA A 147 7.31 6.08 20.68
C ALA A 147 6.97 6.26 22.16
N LEU A 148 6.02 5.46 22.68
CA LEU A 148 5.64 5.46 24.10
C LEU A 148 6.78 4.94 24.99
N LYS A 149 7.52 3.91 24.56
CA LYS A 149 8.72 3.43 25.27
C LYS A 149 9.81 4.51 25.34
N LEU A 150 10.03 5.22 24.24
CA LEU A 150 11.01 6.31 24.15
C LEU A 150 10.62 7.54 24.97
N MET A 151 9.34 7.71 25.32
CA MET A 151 8.92 8.70 26.33
C MET A 151 9.41 8.33 27.75
N GLY A 152 9.81 7.08 27.98
CA GLY A 152 10.20 6.57 29.30
C GLY A 152 9.03 5.96 30.07
N LEU A 153 7.90 5.69 29.41
CA LEU A 153 6.75 5.02 30.05
C LEU A 153 7.10 3.56 30.41
N PRO A 154 6.66 3.06 31.58
CA PRO A 154 6.87 1.67 31.95
C PRO A 154 6.24 0.72 30.92
N GLU A 155 6.96 -0.30 30.44
CA GLU A 155 6.42 -1.22 29.40
C GLU A 155 5.10 -1.87 29.81
N ARG A 156 4.92 -2.15 31.11
CA ARG A 156 3.68 -2.72 31.67
C ARG A 156 2.45 -1.80 31.57
N SER A 157 2.63 -0.48 31.39
CA SER A 157 1.52 0.47 31.23
C SER A 157 1.12 0.65 29.77
N ILE A 158 2.00 0.27 28.83
CA ILE A 158 1.75 0.35 27.39
C ILE A 158 0.88 -0.84 26.96
N ARG A 159 -0.26 -0.54 26.36
CA ARG A 159 -1.24 -1.51 25.89
C ARG A 159 -1.58 -1.23 24.44
N ARG A 160 -1.85 -2.27 23.66
CA ARG A 160 -2.46 -2.12 22.33
C ARG A 160 -3.97 -1.90 22.49
N VAL A 161 -4.53 -0.99 21.70
CA VAL A 161 -6.00 -0.92 21.56
C VAL A 161 -6.45 -2.19 20.83
N PRO A 162 -7.35 -3.01 21.41
CA PRO A 162 -7.78 -4.23 20.75
C PRO A 162 -8.41 -3.96 19.37
N PRO A 163 -8.31 -4.88 18.40
CA PRO A 163 -9.12 -4.84 17.19
C PRO A 163 -10.60 -4.68 17.49
N ASN A 164 -11.36 -4.14 16.54
CA ASN A 164 -12.80 -4.00 16.64
C ASN A 164 -13.26 -3.19 17.87
N THR A 165 -12.44 -2.28 18.37
CA THR A 165 -12.67 -1.62 19.66
C THR A 165 -12.37 -0.14 19.58
N TYR A 166 -13.23 0.66 20.23
CA TYR A 166 -12.88 2.00 20.66
C TYR A 166 -12.95 2.13 22.18
N LEU A 167 -12.02 2.91 22.72
CA LEU A 167 -11.89 3.25 24.13
C LEU A 167 -12.30 4.70 24.33
N VAL A 168 -12.99 4.96 25.43
CA VAL A 168 -13.28 6.31 25.92
C VAL A 168 -12.44 6.52 27.18
N ILE A 169 -11.52 7.47 27.14
CA ILE A 169 -10.62 7.81 28.25
C ILE A 169 -11.01 9.18 28.79
N SER A 170 -11.13 9.28 30.12
CA SER A 170 -11.33 10.57 30.79
C SER A 170 -10.04 11.38 30.79
N LEU A 171 -10.08 12.62 30.32
CA LEU A 171 -8.96 13.56 30.42
C LEU A 171 -8.82 14.18 31.82
N GLU A 172 -9.78 13.96 32.72
CA GLU A 172 -9.69 14.40 34.12
C GLU A 172 -9.01 13.36 35.00
N THR A 173 -9.32 12.08 34.79
CA THR A 173 -8.83 10.98 35.63
C THR A 173 -7.76 10.13 34.95
N TYR A 174 -7.55 10.30 33.65
CA TYR A 174 -6.64 9.51 32.81
C TYR A 174 -6.91 8.00 32.85
N GLN A 175 -8.19 7.64 33.01
CA GLN A 175 -8.64 6.25 33.05
C GLN A 175 -9.59 5.94 31.90
N VAL A 176 -9.54 4.70 31.43
CA VAL A 176 -10.55 4.17 30.50
C VAL A 176 -11.88 4.10 31.25
N VAL A 177 -12.85 4.88 30.78
CA VAL A 177 -14.23 4.95 31.32
C VAL A 177 -15.24 4.22 30.44
N GLY A 178 -14.85 3.84 29.22
CA GLY A 178 -15.68 3.06 28.30
C GLY A 178 -14.83 2.22 27.34
N THR A 179 -15.31 1.02 27.05
CA THR A 179 -14.74 0.10 26.05
C THR A 179 -15.89 -0.46 25.24
N HIS A 180 -15.82 -0.30 23.92
CA HIS A 180 -16.95 -0.61 23.05
C HIS A 180 -16.49 -1.28 21.76
N GLN A 181 -17.26 -2.27 21.32
CA GLN A 181 -17.06 -2.94 20.05
C GLN A 181 -17.52 -2.05 18.88
N ILE A 182 -16.82 -2.08 17.74
CA ILE A 182 -17.18 -1.28 16.54
C ILE A 182 -18.22 -2.00 15.69
N TYR A 183 -18.02 -3.29 15.46
CA TYR A 183 -18.81 -4.08 14.52
C TYR A 183 -19.11 -5.48 15.07
N GLU A 184 -20.34 -5.95 14.89
CA GLU A 184 -20.77 -7.29 15.28
C GLU A 184 -21.02 -8.13 14.02
N PHE A 185 -20.35 -9.28 13.90
CA PHE A 185 -20.53 -10.19 12.78
C PHE A 185 -21.73 -11.10 13.01
N ASP A 186 -22.53 -11.29 11.97
CA ASP A 186 -23.63 -12.25 11.97
C ASP A 186 -23.13 -13.65 11.57
N LEU A 187 -23.28 -14.62 12.47
CA LEU A 187 -22.74 -15.97 12.32
C LEU A 187 -23.72 -16.96 11.68
N ARG A 188 -24.91 -16.50 11.26
CA ARG A 188 -25.92 -17.37 10.61
C ARG A 188 -25.46 -17.84 9.23
N GLN A 189 -25.25 -19.13 9.08
CA GLN A 189 -24.86 -19.76 7.82
C GLN A 189 -26.10 -20.08 6.96
N HIS A 190 -26.22 -19.46 5.78
CA HIS A 190 -27.41 -19.58 4.91
C HIS A 190 -27.14 -19.48 3.39
N LYS A 191 -25.94 -19.08 2.97
CA LYS A 191 -25.55 -18.95 1.56
C LYS A 191 -24.83 -20.21 1.06
N ARG A 192 -25.14 -20.66 -0.16
CA ARG A 192 -24.62 -21.94 -0.71
C ARG A 192 -23.59 -21.77 -1.81
N ASN A 193 -23.28 -20.53 -2.18
CA ASN A 193 -22.33 -20.20 -3.24
C ASN A 193 -21.59 -18.90 -2.91
N CYS A 194 -20.54 -18.60 -3.67
CA CYS A 194 -19.65 -17.48 -3.41
C CYS A 194 -20.01 -16.20 -4.19
N ASP A 195 -21.17 -16.12 -4.85
CA ASP A 195 -21.46 -15.03 -5.80
C ASP A 195 -21.43 -13.65 -5.10
N ASP A 196 -22.08 -13.55 -3.94
CA ASP A 196 -22.10 -12.33 -3.13
C ASP A 196 -20.71 -12.03 -2.53
N TRP A 197 -19.94 -13.06 -2.20
CA TRP A 197 -18.55 -12.90 -1.76
C TRP A 197 -17.68 -12.32 -2.88
N LEU A 198 -17.82 -12.81 -4.12
CA LEU A 198 -17.11 -12.30 -5.30
C LEU A 198 -17.42 -10.81 -5.53
N ALA A 199 -18.70 -10.44 -5.43
CA ALA A 199 -19.14 -9.05 -5.52
C ALA A 199 -18.55 -8.19 -4.38
N ALA A 200 -18.58 -8.70 -3.15
CA ALA A 200 -18.03 -8.00 -2.00
C ALA A 200 -16.52 -7.81 -2.10
N PHE A 201 -15.79 -8.82 -2.56
CA PHE A 201 -14.34 -8.80 -2.73
C PHE A 201 -13.91 -7.84 -3.86
N THR A 202 -14.60 -7.89 -5.00
CA THR A 202 -14.35 -6.96 -6.12
C THR A 202 -14.58 -5.51 -5.68
N ARG A 203 -15.66 -5.25 -4.94
CA ARG A 203 -15.93 -3.93 -4.34
C ARG A 203 -14.84 -3.54 -3.33
N ALA A 204 -14.43 -4.44 -2.46
CA ALA A 204 -13.41 -4.19 -1.44
C ALA A 204 -12.07 -3.77 -2.05
N VAL A 205 -11.67 -4.39 -3.16
CA VAL A 205 -10.49 -3.99 -3.95
C VAL A 205 -10.72 -2.62 -4.58
N ALA A 206 -11.88 -2.38 -5.19
CA ALA A 206 -12.17 -1.12 -5.87
C ALA A 206 -12.14 0.09 -4.93
N VAL A 207 -12.78 0.03 -3.75
CA VAL A 207 -12.80 1.15 -2.79
C VAL A 207 -11.41 1.49 -2.23
N ARG A 208 -10.53 0.48 -2.15
CA ARG A 208 -9.12 0.62 -1.72
C ARG A 208 -8.21 1.22 -2.78
N VAL A 209 -8.72 1.46 -3.99
CA VAL A 209 -7.98 2.11 -5.08
C VAL A 209 -8.66 3.43 -5.48
N GLY A 210 -9.99 3.46 -5.50
CA GLY A 210 -10.79 4.52 -6.10
C GLY A 210 -10.64 5.90 -5.45
N HIS A 211 -10.29 5.98 -4.17
CA HIS A 211 -10.17 7.25 -3.45
C HIS A 211 -8.79 7.91 -3.58
N SER A 212 -7.84 7.27 -4.28
CA SER A 212 -6.45 7.72 -4.38
C SER A 212 -6.02 7.86 -5.84
N ALA A 213 -6.85 8.49 -6.67
CA ALA A 213 -6.70 8.54 -8.13
C ALA A 213 -5.34 9.07 -8.63
N ASP A 214 -4.66 9.88 -7.82
CA ASP A 214 -3.34 10.43 -8.14
C ASP A 214 -2.16 9.49 -7.83
N HIS A 215 -2.41 8.39 -7.10
CA HIS A 215 -1.40 7.42 -6.70
C HIS A 215 -1.65 6.07 -7.36
N ARG A 216 -0.63 5.56 -8.05
CA ARG A 216 -0.70 4.22 -8.64
C ARG A 216 -0.51 3.16 -7.53
N PRO A 217 -1.48 2.26 -7.31
CA PRO A 217 -1.29 1.16 -6.36
C PRO A 217 -0.41 0.06 -6.96
N PHE A 218 0.24 -0.70 -6.09
CA PHE A 218 1.03 -1.86 -6.43
C PHE A 218 0.70 -3.07 -5.56
N ILE A 219 1.07 -4.25 -6.04
CA ILE A 219 0.92 -5.53 -5.35
C ILE A 219 2.17 -6.39 -5.50
N GLY A 220 2.49 -7.18 -4.47
CA GLY A 220 3.39 -8.32 -4.58
C GLY A 220 2.65 -9.48 -5.24
N LEU A 221 2.93 -9.78 -6.50
CA LEU A 221 2.27 -10.86 -7.24
C LEU A 221 3.09 -12.15 -7.12
N SER A 222 2.45 -13.22 -6.64
CA SER A 222 2.99 -14.58 -6.57
C SER A 222 2.18 -15.53 -7.46
N SER A 223 2.51 -16.82 -7.52
CA SER A 223 1.72 -17.88 -8.17
C SER A 223 0.51 -18.31 -7.32
N GLY A 224 0.49 -17.93 -6.04
CA GLY A 224 -0.57 -18.23 -5.08
C GLY A 224 -1.92 -17.59 -5.43
N VAL A 225 -2.98 -18.05 -4.77
CA VAL A 225 -4.37 -17.62 -5.07
C VAL A 225 -4.70 -16.22 -4.56
N ASP A 226 -4.09 -15.76 -3.47
CA ASP A 226 -4.51 -14.53 -2.79
C ASP A 226 -4.12 -13.27 -3.57
N SER A 227 -2.82 -13.12 -3.85
CA SER A 227 -2.31 -12.02 -4.68
C SER A 227 -2.88 -12.08 -6.09
N GLY A 228 -3.11 -13.29 -6.61
CA GLY A 228 -3.77 -13.52 -7.90
C GLY A 228 -5.20 -13.01 -7.94
N ALA A 229 -5.99 -13.23 -6.87
CA ALA A 229 -7.37 -12.76 -6.79
C ALA A 229 -7.44 -11.23 -6.71
N ILE A 230 -6.56 -10.58 -5.94
CA ILE A 230 -6.50 -9.11 -5.92
C ILE A 230 -6.11 -8.57 -7.30
N TYR A 231 -5.08 -9.15 -7.92
CA TYR A 231 -4.63 -8.76 -9.26
C TYR A 231 -5.77 -8.88 -10.28
N LEU A 232 -6.48 -10.01 -10.27
CA LEU A 232 -7.62 -10.25 -11.14
C LEU A 232 -8.75 -9.24 -10.88
N ALA A 233 -9.11 -8.99 -9.62
CA ALA A 233 -10.14 -8.02 -9.25
C ALA A 233 -9.83 -6.61 -9.76
N MET A 234 -8.56 -6.19 -9.69
CA MET A 234 -8.10 -4.93 -10.26
C MET A 234 -8.20 -4.93 -11.79
N ALA A 235 -7.74 -6.00 -12.44
CA ALA A 235 -7.72 -6.13 -13.89
C ALA A 235 -9.14 -6.10 -14.50
N VAL A 236 -10.08 -6.88 -13.95
CA VAL A 236 -11.47 -6.92 -14.44
C VAL A 236 -12.23 -5.63 -14.15
N SER A 237 -11.83 -4.90 -13.10
CA SER A 237 -12.41 -3.58 -12.77
C SER A 237 -11.75 -2.42 -13.54
N GLY A 238 -10.78 -2.70 -14.41
CA GLY A 238 -10.06 -1.68 -15.17
C GLY A 238 -9.22 -0.73 -14.31
N LEU A 239 -8.87 -1.14 -13.09
CA LEU A 239 -8.12 -0.32 -12.14
C LEU A 239 -6.62 -0.26 -12.51
N PRO A 240 -5.94 0.86 -12.22
CA PRO A 240 -4.50 0.95 -12.40
C PRO A 240 -3.81 -0.07 -11.49
N ILE A 241 -2.84 -0.81 -12.01
CA ILE A 241 -2.10 -1.81 -11.24
C ILE A 241 -0.63 -1.85 -11.64
N ARG A 242 0.24 -1.94 -10.63
CA ARG A 242 1.63 -2.37 -10.74
C ARG A 242 1.83 -3.68 -9.98
N ALA A 243 2.53 -4.63 -10.55
CA ALA A 243 2.89 -5.87 -9.89
C ALA A 243 4.41 -5.99 -9.75
N TYR A 244 4.84 -6.48 -8.59
CA TYR A 244 6.22 -6.87 -8.32
C TYR A 244 6.27 -8.33 -7.95
N THR A 245 7.18 -9.08 -8.55
CA THR A 245 7.35 -10.51 -8.26
C THR A 245 8.82 -10.80 -8.02
N ILE A 246 9.15 -11.50 -6.93
CA ILE A 246 10.50 -12.02 -6.72
C ILE A 246 10.52 -13.45 -7.26
N ALA A 247 11.38 -13.72 -8.25
CA ALA A 247 11.34 -14.98 -9.00
C ALA A 247 11.52 -16.24 -8.12
N GLY A 248 12.33 -16.16 -7.06
CA GLY A 248 12.40 -17.11 -5.93
C GLY A 248 12.03 -18.57 -6.23
N GLU A 249 11.05 -19.10 -5.48
CA GLU A 249 10.42 -20.42 -5.69
C GLU A 249 9.08 -20.32 -6.43
N GLU A 250 8.83 -19.21 -7.11
CA GLU A 250 7.55 -18.96 -7.77
C GLU A 250 7.36 -19.88 -8.98
N ASP A 251 6.11 -20.25 -9.24
CA ASP A 251 5.76 -20.93 -10.49
C ASP A 251 5.71 -19.89 -11.63
N MET A 252 6.79 -19.85 -12.39
CA MET A 252 6.94 -18.90 -13.49
C MET A 252 5.94 -19.13 -14.62
N ASP A 253 5.45 -20.36 -14.83
CA ASP A 253 4.44 -20.64 -15.85
C ASP A 253 3.09 -20.04 -15.45
N VAL A 254 2.71 -20.18 -14.18
CA VAL A 254 1.51 -19.52 -13.63
C VAL A 254 1.65 -18.01 -13.76
N LEU A 255 2.77 -17.43 -13.34
CA LEU A 255 3.00 -15.99 -13.41
C LEU A 255 2.97 -15.46 -14.85
N LEU A 256 3.67 -16.11 -15.79
CA LEU A 256 3.62 -15.74 -17.20
C LEU A 256 2.21 -15.88 -17.78
N GLY A 257 1.47 -16.92 -17.38
CA GLY A 257 0.06 -17.08 -17.73
C GLY A 257 -0.81 -15.92 -17.22
N ARG A 258 -0.62 -15.47 -15.98
CA ARG A 258 -1.31 -14.30 -15.41
C ARG A 258 -1.00 -13.03 -16.18
N LEU A 259 0.27 -12.83 -16.50
CA LEU A 259 0.74 -11.63 -17.19
C LEU A 259 0.34 -11.60 -18.67
N SER A 260 0.16 -12.75 -19.30
CA SER A 260 -0.32 -12.85 -20.69
C SER A 260 -1.84 -12.98 -20.82
N HIS A 261 -2.57 -13.02 -19.69
CA HIS A 261 -4.01 -13.20 -19.69
C HIS A 261 -4.75 -12.04 -20.40
N PRO A 262 -5.86 -12.28 -21.14
CA PRO A 262 -6.58 -11.24 -21.88
C PRO A 262 -7.08 -10.04 -21.05
N PHE A 263 -7.33 -10.23 -19.75
CA PHE A 263 -7.67 -9.13 -18.84
C PHE A 263 -6.48 -8.22 -18.53
N ASN A 264 -5.25 -8.67 -18.79
CA ASN A 264 -4.04 -7.90 -18.62
C ASN A 264 -3.69 -7.16 -19.92
N ASN A 265 -4.33 -6.01 -20.14
CA ASN A 265 -4.11 -5.18 -21.33
C ASN A 265 -2.76 -4.44 -21.36
N SER A 266 -1.77 -4.79 -20.51
CA SER A 266 -0.39 -4.29 -20.64
C SER A 266 0.62 -5.09 -19.82
N LEU A 267 1.49 -5.84 -20.49
CA LEU A 267 2.67 -6.51 -19.90
C LEU A 267 3.64 -5.54 -19.19
N GLU A 268 3.60 -4.25 -19.49
CA GLU A 268 4.42 -3.22 -18.82
C GLU A 268 4.09 -3.03 -17.33
N ARG A 269 3.04 -3.69 -16.83
CA ARG A 269 2.53 -3.54 -15.47
C ARG A 269 3.23 -4.43 -14.44
N ALA A 270 4.08 -5.37 -14.84
CA ALA A 270 4.76 -6.27 -13.92
C ALA A 270 6.29 -6.18 -13.98
N VAL A 271 6.92 -6.23 -12.81
CA VAL A 271 8.37 -6.20 -12.64
C VAL A 271 8.80 -7.50 -11.95
N ALA A 272 9.52 -8.34 -12.69
CA ALA A 272 10.21 -9.49 -12.12
C ALA A 272 11.54 -9.04 -11.50
N ILE A 273 11.76 -9.41 -10.25
CA ILE A 273 12.93 -9.05 -9.45
C ILE A 273 13.76 -10.32 -9.23
N GLU A 274 15.03 -10.23 -9.61
CA GLU A 274 16.06 -11.16 -9.15
C GLU A 274 16.80 -10.53 -7.97
N LEU A 275 16.54 -11.02 -6.76
CA LEU A 275 17.15 -10.46 -5.56
C LEU A 275 18.56 -11.02 -5.35
N SER A 276 19.56 -10.13 -5.23
CA SER A 276 20.93 -10.52 -4.89
C SER A 276 21.10 -10.71 -3.38
N VAL A 277 22.11 -11.48 -2.96
CA VAL A 277 22.48 -11.61 -1.53
C VAL A 277 22.80 -10.25 -0.91
N ASP A 278 23.55 -9.40 -1.63
CA ASP A 278 23.93 -8.08 -1.16
C ASP A 278 22.71 -7.17 -0.96
N ASP A 279 21.74 -7.24 -1.86
CA ASP A 279 20.52 -6.45 -1.72
C ASP A 279 19.64 -6.96 -0.59
N PHE A 280 19.50 -8.28 -0.44
CA PHE A 280 18.81 -8.88 0.69
C PHE A 280 19.41 -8.43 2.04
N GLU A 281 20.74 -8.47 2.18
CA GLU A 281 21.43 -8.04 3.40
C GLU A 281 21.34 -6.53 3.64
N LYS A 282 21.34 -5.70 2.58
CA LYS A 282 21.09 -4.25 2.71
C LYS A 282 19.69 -3.98 3.26
N GLU A 283 18.67 -4.66 2.75
CA GLU A 283 17.30 -4.48 3.24
C GLU A 283 17.15 -4.96 4.69
N ARG A 284 17.74 -6.10 5.03
CA ARG A 284 17.75 -6.62 6.41
C ARG A 284 18.38 -5.61 7.38
N LYS A 285 19.51 -5.02 6.99
CA LYS A 285 20.18 -3.97 7.77
C LYS A 285 19.36 -2.69 7.86
N PHE A 286 18.72 -2.28 6.76
CA PHE A 286 17.82 -1.13 6.74
C PHE A 286 16.69 -1.30 7.74
N LEU A 287 15.97 -2.43 7.69
CA LEU A 287 14.87 -2.71 8.63
C LEU A 287 15.33 -2.71 10.09
N THR A 288 16.50 -3.26 10.38
CA THR A 288 17.06 -3.28 11.74
C THR A 288 17.33 -1.87 12.30
N LEU A 289 17.73 -0.93 11.44
CA LEU A 289 18.09 0.43 11.85
C LEU A 289 16.91 1.40 11.83
N GLU A 290 16.02 1.24 10.84
CA GLU A 290 15.06 2.26 10.43
C GLU A 290 13.60 1.86 10.68
N ALA A 291 13.31 0.58 10.88
CA ALA A 291 11.96 0.10 11.19
C ALA A 291 11.76 -0.04 12.71
N GLU A 292 10.50 -0.06 13.16
CA GLU A 292 10.18 -0.24 14.57
C GLU A 292 10.67 -1.61 15.06
N PRO A 293 11.40 -1.69 16.20
CA PRO A 293 11.82 -2.96 16.77
C PRO A 293 10.65 -3.65 17.47
N VAL A 294 9.89 -4.45 16.71
CA VAL A 294 8.79 -5.28 17.21
C VAL A 294 9.10 -6.75 16.98
N ALA A 295 8.82 -7.55 18.01
CA ALA A 295 8.85 -9.01 17.93
C ALA A 295 7.49 -9.56 17.52
N TYR A 296 7.50 -10.73 16.89
CA TYR A 296 6.29 -11.54 16.71
C TYR A 296 5.80 -12.08 18.05
N GLU A 297 4.51 -11.99 18.32
CA GLU A 297 3.89 -12.35 19.61
C GLU A 297 3.06 -13.63 19.53
N GLY A 298 2.64 -14.03 18.33
CA GLY A 298 1.75 -15.17 18.11
C GLY A 298 2.44 -16.53 18.21
N THR A 299 1.74 -17.56 17.75
CA THR A 299 2.19 -18.97 17.75
C THR A 299 2.79 -19.41 16.41
N ASN A 300 3.08 -18.47 15.52
CA ASN A 300 3.68 -18.76 14.23
C ASN A 300 5.17 -19.11 14.36
N ASN A 301 5.78 -19.52 13.24
CA ASN A 301 7.18 -19.97 13.20
C ASN A 301 8.22 -18.88 13.56
N TRP A 302 7.78 -17.63 13.69
CA TRP A 302 8.63 -16.48 14.00
C TRP A 302 8.42 -15.93 15.40
N ALA A 303 7.57 -16.57 16.23
CA ALA A 303 7.27 -16.16 17.59
C ALA A 303 8.54 -15.81 18.40
N GLY A 304 8.58 -14.61 18.98
CA GLY A 304 9.73 -14.07 19.72
C GLY A 304 10.88 -13.54 18.85
N GLY A 305 10.88 -13.80 17.55
CA GLY A 305 11.84 -13.28 16.58
C GLY A 305 11.51 -11.85 16.11
N SER A 306 12.52 -11.16 15.59
CA SER A 306 12.38 -9.80 15.06
C SER A 306 11.78 -9.80 13.66
N ILE A 307 10.93 -8.82 13.34
CA ILE A 307 10.45 -8.59 11.97
C ILE A 307 11.61 -8.39 10.98
N ALA A 308 12.71 -7.76 11.42
CA ALA A 308 13.87 -7.56 10.56
C ALA A 308 14.64 -8.85 10.23
N GLU A 309 14.38 -9.95 10.94
CA GLU A 309 14.98 -11.26 10.68
C GLU A 309 14.13 -12.13 9.74
N ASP A 310 12.88 -11.73 9.48
CA ASP A 310 11.99 -12.42 8.54
C ASP A 310 12.43 -12.14 7.09
N PRO A 311 12.81 -13.17 6.31
CA PRO A 311 13.16 -13.02 4.90
C PRO A 311 12.07 -12.35 4.06
N ALA A 312 10.79 -12.62 4.35
CA ALA A 312 9.69 -12.02 3.63
C ALA A 312 9.62 -10.51 3.89
N ALA A 313 10.00 -10.04 5.08
CA ALA A 313 10.12 -8.62 5.39
C ALA A 313 11.22 -7.96 4.56
N SER A 314 12.40 -8.58 4.43
CA SER A 314 13.49 -8.06 3.57
C SER A 314 13.09 -8.02 2.09
N GLY A 315 12.43 -9.06 1.58
CA GLY A 315 11.92 -9.06 0.21
C GLY A 315 10.86 -7.98 -0.04
N PHE A 316 9.94 -7.80 0.92
CA PHE A 316 8.97 -6.72 0.84
C PHE A 316 9.61 -5.33 0.97
N SER A 317 10.64 -5.17 1.80
CA SER A 317 11.43 -3.93 1.91
C SER A 317 12.09 -3.56 0.58
N PHE A 318 12.64 -4.54 -0.13
CA PHE A 318 13.20 -4.31 -1.46
C PHE A 318 12.16 -3.79 -2.45
N ILE A 319 10.98 -4.44 -2.47
CA ILE A 319 9.85 -4.00 -3.30
C ILE A 319 9.41 -2.59 -2.90
N GLY A 320 9.26 -2.33 -1.60
CA GLY A 320 8.85 -1.02 -1.06
C GLY A 320 9.81 0.09 -1.47
N ARG A 321 11.13 -0.15 -1.42
CA ARG A 321 12.13 0.80 -1.89
C ARG A 321 11.96 1.12 -3.39
N LEU A 322 11.75 0.10 -4.22
CA LEU A 322 11.52 0.28 -5.66
C LEU A 322 10.20 1.00 -5.96
N ALA A 323 9.11 0.60 -5.30
CA ALA A 323 7.79 1.19 -5.46
C ALA A 323 7.81 2.67 -5.07
N ARG A 324 8.40 3.02 -3.92
CA ARG A 324 8.56 4.41 -3.47
C ARG A 324 9.38 5.24 -4.46
N GLN A 325 10.45 4.70 -5.04
CA GLN A 325 11.23 5.38 -6.09
C GLN A 325 10.42 5.68 -7.35
N ASN A 326 9.40 4.86 -7.64
CA ASN A 326 8.49 5.03 -8.76
C ASN A 326 7.23 5.85 -8.43
N GLY A 327 7.10 6.36 -7.20
CA GLY A 327 5.91 7.11 -6.75
C GLY A 327 4.68 6.22 -6.49
N GLU A 328 4.88 4.91 -6.30
CA GLU A 328 3.82 3.94 -6.02
C GLU A 328 3.69 3.79 -4.50
N LEU A 329 2.66 4.42 -3.93
CA LEU A 329 2.58 4.65 -2.48
C LEU A 329 1.53 3.78 -1.78
N ILE A 330 0.79 2.98 -2.53
CA ILE A 330 -0.32 2.17 -2.03
C ILE A 330 -0.03 0.71 -2.34
N TYR A 331 0.20 -0.09 -1.31
CA TYR A 331 0.41 -1.53 -1.39
C TYR A 331 -0.89 -2.26 -1.06
N LEU A 332 -1.35 -3.13 -1.96
CA LEU A 332 -2.46 -4.04 -1.67
C LEU A 332 -1.92 -5.39 -1.20
N SER A 333 -2.35 -5.79 -0.01
CA SER A 333 -1.90 -7.03 0.64
C SER A 333 -2.92 -8.16 0.55
N GLY A 334 -2.41 -9.39 0.42
CA GLY A 334 -3.19 -10.62 0.54
C GLY A 334 -3.45 -11.07 1.99
N THR A 335 -2.88 -10.38 2.99
CA THR A 335 -3.09 -10.68 4.42
C THR A 335 -4.59 -10.66 4.75
N GLY A 336 -5.04 -11.60 5.57
CA GLY A 336 -6.44 -11.84 5.90
C GLY A 336 -7.04 -13.04 5.17
N SER A 337 -6.54 -13.39 3.98
CA SER A 337 -7.08 -14.53 3.24
C SER A 337 -6.86 -15.86 3.97
N ASP A 338 -5.65 -16.09 4.49
CA ASP A 338 -5.35 -17.34 5.21
C ASP A 338 -6.02 -17.39 6.58
N GLU A 339 -6.03 -16.28 7.30
CA GLU A 339 -6.65 -16.14 8.61
C GLU A 339 -8.16 -16.37 8.55
N ILE A 340 -8.84 -15.79 7.56
CA ILE A 340 -10.30 -15.81 7.47
C ILE A 340 -10.83 -17.03 6.68
N ILE A 341 -10.15 -17.43 5.61
CA ILE A 341 -10.76 -18.33 4.60
C ILE A 341 -10.21 -19.75 4.68
N SER A 342 -8.99 -19.96 5.15
CA SER A 342 -8.38 -21.30 5.21
C SER A 342 -8.02 -21.77 6.61
N ASP A 343 -7.89 -20.87 7.58
CA ASP A 343 -7.29 -21.18 8.88
C ASP A 343 -5.95 -21.93 8.70
N TYR A 344 -5.15 -21.56 7.69
CA TYR A 344 -3.86 -22.20 7.41
C TYR A 344 -3.94 -23.73 7.23
N GLY A 345 -5.07 -24.23 6.74
CA GLY A 345 -5.29 -25.65 6.48
C GLY A 345 -6.36 -25.90 5.44
N PHE A 346 -6.67 -27.18 5.24
CA PHE A 346 -7.80 -27.59 4.42
C PHE A 346 -8.27 -29.00 4.81
N ASN A 347 -9.58 -29.22 4.81
CA ASN A 347 -10.19 -30.54 5.02
C ASN A 347 -9.69 -31.24 6.31
N GLY A 348 -9.50 -30.45 7.37
CA GLY A 348 -9.07 -30.91 8.69
C GLY A 348 -7.55 -31.13 8.79
N THR A 349 -6.82 -30.91 7.70
CA THR A 349 -5.36 -31.01 7.66
C THR A 349 -4.74 -29.64 7.87
N LYS A 350 -3.99 -29.49 8.95
CA LYS A 350 -3.21 -28.29 9.25
C LYS A 350 -1.99 -28.22 8.34
N PHE A 351 -1.82 -27.13 7.59
CA PHE A 351 -0.56 -26.88 6.86
C PHE A 351 0.51 -26.26 7.76
N PHE A 352 0.07 -25.54 8.81
CA PHE A 352 0.96 -24.89 9.78
C PHE A 352 0.50 -25.16 11.22
N PRO A 353 1.42 -25.15 12.21
CA PRO A 353 1.09 -25.44 13.61
C PRO A 353 0.04 -24.49 14.22
N HIS A 354 0.02 -23.23 13.77
CA HIS A 354 -0.90 -22.19 14.25
C HIS A 354 -2.28 -22.22 13.58
N SER A 355 -2.55 -23.20 12.72
CA SER A 355 -3.90 -23.49 12.26
C SER A 355 -4.74 -23.97 13.45
N THR A 356 -5.92 -23.38 13.67
CA THR A 356 -6.78 -23.72 14.79
C THR A 356 -7.47 -25.08 14.59
N PHE A 357 -8.14 -25.28 13.46
CA PHE A 357 -8.98 -26.44 13.14
C PHE A 357 -8.70 -27.04 11.74
N GLY A 358 -7.68 -26.58 11.03
CA GLY A 358 -7.24 -27.20 9.78
C GLY A 358 -8.15 -26.91 8.59
N GLY A 359 -8.83 -25.76 8.59
CA GLY A 359 -9.63 -25.30 7.45
C GLY A 359 -10.82 -26.19 7.10
N LEU A 360 -11.36 -26.94 8.06
CA LEU A 360 -12.64 -27.66 7.95
C LEU A 360 -13.70 -26.89 8.74
N PHE A 361 -14.49 -26.09 8.04
CA PHE A 361 -15.49 -25.24 8.68
C PHE A 361 -16.72 -26.06 9.11
N PRO A 362 -17.23 -25.85 10.34
CA PRO A 362 -18.41 -26.54 10.87
C PRO A 362 -19.73 -25.92 10.40
N GLU A 363 -20.84 -26.62 10.67
CA GLU A 363 -22.21 -26.12 10.44
C GLU A 363 -22.65 -25.02 11.41
N ASP A 364 -21.91 -24.81 12.51
CA ASP A 364 -22.15 -23.73 13.46
C ASP A 364 -20.84 -23.02 13.83
N LEU A 365 -20.81 -21.69 13.67
CA LEU A 365 -19.65 -20.86 13.95
C LEU A 365 -19.68 -20.21 15.33
N HIS A 366 -20.76 -20.29 16.12
CA HIS A 366 -20.90 -19.53 17.37
C HIS A 366 -19.83 -19.89 18.41
N ASP A 367 -19.46 -21.16 18.51
CA ASP A 367 -18.42 -21.64 19.43
C ASP A 367 -17.00 -21.58 18.83
N MET A 368 -16.87 -21.08 17.59
CA MET A 368 -15.62 -21.08 16.84
C MET A 368 -15.14 -19.70 16.43
N PHE A 369 -16.03 -18.76 16.09
CA PHE A 369 -15.67 -17.42 15.64
C PHE A 369 -15.66 -16.42 16.81
N PRO A 370 -14.63 -15.56 16.90
CA PRO A 370 -13.41 -15.59 16.11
C PRO A 370 -12.48 -16.72 16.54
N TRP A 371 -11.91 -17.45 15.59
CA TRP A 371 -10.86 -18.40 15.90
C TRP A 371 -9.52 -17.67 16.08
N GLU A 372 -8.53 -18.34 16.67
CA GLU A 372 -7.31 -17.73 17.20
C GLU A 372 -6.57 -16.85 16.18
N SER A 373 -6.54 -17.26 14.92
CA SER A 373 -5.81 -16.56 13.87
C SER A 373 -6.45 -15.26 13.38
N VAL A 374 -7.75 -14.98 13.66
CA VAL A 374 -8.53 -13.86 13.08
C VAL A 374 -8.16 -12.47 13.62
N PHE A 375 -7.76 -12.35 14.88
CA PHE A 375 -7.50 -11.03 15.49
C PHE A 375 -6.08 -10.91 16.02
N LEU A 376 -5.86 -11.27 17.30
CA LEU A 376 -4.58 -11.05 17.97
C LEU A 376 -3.58 -12.20 17.82
N GLY A 377 -3.93 -13.27 17.10
CA GLY A 377 -3.02 -14.35 16.74
C GLY A 377 -2.18 -14.02 15.51
N THR A 378 -2.13 -14.93 14.54
CA THR A 378 -1.30 -14.79 13.33
C THR A 378 -1.63 -13.53 12.51
N GLN A 379 -2.90 -13.11 12.44
CA GLN A 379 -3.32 -11.86 11.80
C GLN A 379 -2.53 -10.67 12.32
N ARG A 380 -2.44 -10.48 13.65
CA ARG A 380 -1.69 -9.39 14.27
C ARG A 380 -0.25 -9.36 13.79
N ASP A 381 0.40 -10.50 13.78
CA ASP A 381 1.82 -10.61 13.45
C ASP A 381 2.09 -10.23 11.99
N TYR A 382 1.30 -10.72 11.04
CA TYR A 382 1.47 -10.37 9.64
C TYR A 382 1.04 -8.94 9.31
N LEU A 383 -0.01 -8.41 9.96
CA LEU A 383 -0.34 -6.99 9.89
C LEU A 383 0.83 -6.13 10.40
N MET A 384 1.41 -6.44 11.57
CA MET A 384 2.54 -5.69 12.11
C MET A 384 3.76 -5.72 11.19
N LYS A 385 4.10 -6.89 10.63
CA LYS A 385 5.16 -7.00 9.63
C LYS A 385 4.93 -6.04 8.46
N GLU A 386 3.75 -6.07 7.86
CA GLU A 386 3.46 -5.25 6.68
C GLU A 386 3.37 -3.77 7.00
N GLU A 387 2.75 -3.40 8.11
CA GLU A 387 2.65 -2.02 8.59
C GLU A 387 4.03 -1.41 8.89
N ILE A 388 4.92 -2.20 9.51
CA ILE A 388 6.27 -1.75 9.89
C ILE A 388 7.17 -1.63 8.67
N VAL A 389 7.17 -2.63 7.79
CA VAL A 389 8.01 -2.62 6.58
C VAL A 389 7.53 -1.55 5.60
N ALA A 390 6.24 -1.49 5.27
CA ALA A 390 5.71 -0.45 4.38
C ALA A 390 5.88 0.94 4.98
N GLY A 391 5.64 1.07 6.29
CA GLY A 391 5.84 2.31 7.03
C GLY A 391 7.28 2.82 6.98
N ALA A 392 8.29 1.95 7.02
CA ALA A 392 9.70 2.36 6.89
C ALA A 392 10.03 2.98 5.52
N HIS A 393 9.24 2.69 4.49
CA HIS A 393 9.37 3.23 3.13
C HIS A 393 8.38 4.36 2.81
N GLY A 394 7.53 4.77 3.76
CA GLY A 394 6.50 5.78 3.51
C GLY A 394 5.42 5.30 2.53
N ILE A 395 5.00 4.05 2.66
CA ILE A 395 3.97 3.40 1.85
C ILE A 395 2.74 3.11 2.73
N GLU A 396 1.56 3.06 2.12
CA GLU A 396 0.29 2.67 2.73
C GLU A 396 -0.11 1.26 2.35
N SER A 397 -0.32 0.39 3.34
CA SER A 397 -0.81 -0.98 3.13
C SER A 397 -2.32 -1.00 3.23
N ARG A 398 -3.01 -1.66 2.30
CA ARG A 398 -4.47 -1.83 2.30
C ARG A 398 -4.85 -3.30 2.18
N TYR A 399 -5.93 -3.72 2.83
CA TYR A 399 -6.22 -5.14 3.12
C TYR A 399 -7.61 -5.59 2.61
N PRO A 400 -7.79 -5.88 1.31
CA PRO A 400 -9.08 -6.23 0.74
C PRO A 400 -9.78 -7.44 1.41
N PHE A 401 -9.01 -8.43 1.87
CA PHE A 401 -9.56 -9.60 2.57
C PHE A 401 -10.09 -9.29 3.97
N LEU A 402 -9.66 -8.16 4.56
CA LEU A 402 -10.12 -7.65 5.86
C LEU A 402 -11.15 -6.53 5.70
N ASP A 403 -11.81 -6.48 4.55
CA ASP A 403 -13.04 -5.73 4.43
C ASP A 403 -14.15 -6.43 5.22
N ARG A 404 -14.82 -5.71 6.12
CA ARG A 404 -15.87 -6.28 6.98
C ARG A 404 -16.98 -6.96 6.19
N ARG A 405 -17.31 -6.48 4.98
CA ARG A 405 -18.34 -7.13 4.13
C ARG A 405 -17.79 -8.39 3.48
N VAL A 406 -16.52 -8.43 3.07
CA VAL A 406 -15.88 -9.65 2.54
C VAL A 406 -15.89 -10.76 3.59
N VAL A 407 -15.52 -10.42 4.83
CA VAL A 407 -15.54 -11.37 5.94
C VAL A 407 -16.98 -11.78 6.27
N GLN A 408 -17.93 -10.84 6.33
CA GLN A 408 -19.33 -11.14 6.60
C GLN A 408 -19.95 -12.08 5.54
N GLU A 409 -19.66 -11.83 4.26
CA GLU A 409 -20.12 -12.68 3.16
C GLU A 409 -19.54 -14.09 3.24
N PHE A 410 -18.29 -14.23 3.68
CA PHE A 410 -17.71 -15.55 3.92
C PHE A 410 -18.40 -16.26 5.11
N LEU A 411 -18.62 -15.55 6.23
CA LEU A 411 -19.25 -16.13 7.42
C LEU A 411 -20.67 -16.65 7.12
N TRP A 412 -21.42 -15.98 6.24
CA TRP A 412 -22.76 -16.41 5.83
C TRP A 412 -22.82 -17.65 4.94
N LEU A 413 -21.71 -18.12 4.38
CA LEU A 413 -21.69 -19.37 3.62
C LEU A 413 -22.03 -20.56 4.53
N ASP A 414 -22.65 -21.61 4.01
CA ASP A 414 -22.74 -22.89 4.72
C ASP A 414 -21.42 -23.66 4.68
N ALA A 415 -21.31 -24.68 5.54
CA ALA A 415 -20.09 -25.48 5.63
C ALA A 415 -19.76 -26.15 4.29
N SER A 416 -20.78 -26.60 3.54
CA SER A 416 -20.60 -27.20 2.22
C SER A 416 -19.91 -26.24 1.25
N ALA A 417 -20.36 -24.99 1.17
CA ALA A 417 -19.79 -23.97 0.30
C ALA A 417 -18.37 -23.59 0.74
N LYS A 418 -18.13 -23.40 2.05
CA LYS A 418 -16.78 -23.11 2.59
C LYS A 418 -15.79 -24.23 2.27
N ASN A 419 -16.19 -25.49 2.46
CA ASN A 419 -15.33 -26.66 2.36
C ASN A 419 -15.22 -27.24 0.93
N ALA A 420 -15.94 -26.70 -0.06
CA ALA A 420 -15.99 -27.24 -1.43
C ALA A 420 -14.62 -27.33 -2.12
N ALA A 421 -13.71 -26.42 -1.78
CA ALA A 421 -12.33 -26.41 -2.27
C ALA A 421 -11.44 -25.61 -1.31
N TYR A 422 -10.12 -25.76 -1.43
CA TYR A 422 -9.17 -24.91 -0.70
C TYR A 422 -9.39 -23.45 -1.08
N LYS A 423 -9.68 -22.60 -0.07
CA LYS A 423 -10.09 -21.21 -0.27
C LYS A 423 -11.21 -21.07 -1.31
N SER A 424 -12.29 -21.82 -1.11
CA SER A 424 -13.40 -22.01 -2.05
C SER A 424 -13.80 -20.77 -2.85
N CYS A 425 -14.08 -19.64 -2.20
CA CYS A 425 -14.50 -18.43 -2.92
C CYS A 425 -13.38 -17.74 -3.71
N VAL A 426 -12.17 -17.70 -3.18
CA VAL A 426 -10.99 -17.18 -3.90
C VAL A 426 -10.71 -18.05 -5.13
N SER A 427 -10.76 -19.37 -4.93
CA SER A 427 -10.58 -20.38 -5.97
C SER A 427 -11.64 -20.22 -7.07
N ALA A 428 -12.92 -20.11 -6.68
CA ALA A 428 -14.05 -19.93 -7.60
C ALA A 428 -13.93 -18.63 -8.41
N PHE A 429 -13.46 -17.53 -7.79
CA PHE A 429 -13.26 -16.27 -8.50
C PHE A 429 -12.22 -16.39 -9.62
N LEU A 430 -11.10 -17.06 -9.35
CA LEU A 430 -10.05 -17.33 -10.33
C LEU A 430 -10.54 -18.29 -11.43
N ASP A 431 -11.24 -19.37 -11.06
CA ASP A 431 -11.77 -20.37 -11.99
C ASP A 431 -12.81 -19.77 -12.94
N HIS A 432 -13.71 -18.92 -12.43
CA HIS A 432 -14.72 -18.23 -13.23
C HIS A 432 -14.12 -17.42 -14.38
N HIS A 433 -12.93 -16.87 -14.18
CA HIS A 433 -12.22 -16.05 -15.16
C HIS A 433 -11.13 -16.82 -15.91
N ALA A 434 -11.02 -18.14 -15.71
CA ALA A 434 -9.92 -18.97 -16.21
C ALA A 434 -8.53 -18.39 -15.88
N PHE A 435 -8.40 -17.68 -14.75
CA PHE A 435 -7.16 -16.99 -14.39
C PHE A 435 -6.16 -17.98 -13.77
N PRO A 436 -4.92 -18.06 -14.27
CA PRO A 436 -3.97 -19.07 -13.83
C PRO A 436 -3.69 -19.01 -12.33
N LYS A 437 -3.65 -20.17 -11.70
CA LYS A 437 -3.30 -20.32 -10.29
C LYS A 437 -2.60 -21.64 -10.06
N GLU A 438 -1.84 -21.67 -8.98
CA GLU A 438 -1.34 -22.92 -8.49
C GLU A 438 -2.44 -23.75 -7.80
N HIS A 439 -2.52 -25.03 -8.14
CA HIS A 439 -3.55 -25.95 -7.61
C HIS A 439 -3.11 -26.73 -6.36
N ALA A 440 -1.83 -26.67 -5.96
CA ALA A 440 -1.27 -27.52 -4.91
C ALA A 440 -0.74 -26.71 -3.70
N GLY A 441 -1.45 -26.76 -2.59
CA GLY A 441 -0.96 -26.34 -1.27
C GLY A 441 -0.68 -24.84 -1.10
N LYS A 442 -0.23 -24.47 0.11
CA LYS A 442 0.18 -23.11 0.45
C LYS A 442 1.68 -22.94 0.21
N ARG A 443 2.05 -22.10 -0.78
CA ARG A 443 3.41 -21.54 -0.95
C ARG A 443 3.44 -20.08 -0.49
N GLY A 444 4.41 -19.74 0.35
CA GLY A 444 4.62 -18.37 0.87
C GLY A 444 5.70 -17.62 0.10
N PHE A 445 5.82 -16.32 0.37
CA PHE A 445 6.82 -15.45 -0.26
C PHE A 445 8.25 -15.80 0.19
N ALA A 446 9.05 -16.43 -0.68
CA ALA A 446 10.34 -17.04 -0.34
C ALA A 446 11.56 -16.20 -0.77
N ALA A 447 11.70 -14.99 -0.23
CA ALA A 447 12.71 -14.03 -0.69
C ALA A 447 14.18 -14.39 -0.39
N SER A 448 14.47 -15.30 0.56
CA SER A 448 15.85 -15.74 0.87
C SER A 448 16.34 -16.91 0.03
N LYS A 449 15.48 -17.50 -0.82
CA LYS A 449 15.84 -18.68 -1.61
C LYS A 449 16.27 -18.27 -3.02
N HIS A 450 17.24 -19.01 -3.57
CA HIS A 450 17.83 -18.76 -4.89
C HIS A 450 18.43 -17.36 -5.09
N LEU A 451 18.91 -16.73 -4.01
CA LEU A 451 19.64 -15.45 -4.06
C LEU A 451 20.90 -15.56 -4.93
N ARG A 452 21.15 -14.56 -5.78
CA ARG A 452 22.38 -14.52 -6.61
C ARG A 452 23.55 -13.89 -5.84
N ILE A 453 24.74 -14.48 -5.97
CA ILE A 453 26.01 -13.89 -5.52
C ILE A 453 26.56 -13.00 -6.64
N LEU A 454 26.63 -11.69 -6.41
CA LEU A 454 27.27 -10.77 -7.34
C LEU A 454 28.79 -10.99 -7.28
N GLY A 455 29.41 -11.43 -8.38
CA GLY A 455 30.87 -11.58 -8.49
C GLY A 455 31.41 -12.95 -8.92
N LEU A 456 30.57 -13.96 -9.13
CA LEU A 456 30.95 -15.21 -9.82
C LEU A 456 30.08 -15.39 -11.06
N SER A 457 30.40 -14.64 -12.11
CA SER A 457 29.91 -14.94 -13.45
C SER A 457 30.59 -16.23 -13.94
N LYS A 458 29.87 -17.34 -13.93
CA LYS A 458 29.90 -18.17 -15.14
C LYS A 458 29.17 -17.35 -16.19
N VAL A 459 29.95 -16.85 -17.14
CA VAL A 459 29.48 -16.21 -18.36
C VAL A 459 28.40 -17.09 -18.98
N ASP A 460 27.18 -16.58 -19.05
CA ASP A 460 26.39 -16.56 -20.29
C ASP A 460 25.27 -15.50 -20.19
N HIS A 461 25.41 -14.50 -21.07
CA HIS A 461 24.51 -13.44 -21.55
C HIS A 461 23.99 -12.31 -20.63
N PRO A 462 24.07 -11.03 -21.08
CA PRO A 462 23.52 -9.86 -20.39
C PRO A 462 22.20 -9.32 -20.98
N ALA A 463 21.53 -8.52 -20.14
CA ALA A 463 20.60 -7.42 -20.42
C ALA A 463 19.08 -7.71 -20.47
N ASN A 464 18.36 -7.05 -19.53
CA ASN A 464 16.96 -6.60 -19.57
C ASN A 464 16.02 -7.40 -20.49
N LEU A 465 15.38 -8.44 -19.95
CA LEU A 465 14.22 -9.06 -20.60
C LEU A 465 13.01 -8.13 -20.51
N CYS A 466 12.78 -7.37 -21.58
CA CYS A 466 11.43 -7.02 -21.97
C CYS A 466 10.78 -8.32 -22.49
N LEU A 467 9.84 -8.89 -21.73
CA LEU A 467 9.17 -10.14 -22.09
C LEU A 467 8.27 -9.92 -23.31
N GLN A 468 8.77 -10.27 -24.50
CA GLN A 468 7.92 -10.44 -25.68
C GLN A 468 7.52 -11.92 -25.85
N PRO A 469 6.26 -12.23 -26.20
CA PRO A 469 5.82 -13.60 -26.41
C PRO A 469 6.40 -14.21 -27.70
N PRO A 470 6.62 -15.54 -27.75
CA PRO A 470 7.20 -16.21 -28.90
C PRO A 470 6.17 -16.33 -30.03
N GLY A 471 6.32 -15.51 -31.08
CA GLY A 471 5.37 -15.55 -32.20
C GLY A 471 5.66 -14.58 -33.33
N CYS A 472 6.92 -14.41 -33.74
CA CYS A 472 7.26 -13.76 -35.02
C CYS A 472 8.65 -14.21 -35.49
N LEU A 473 8.73 -15.44 -36.00
CA LEU A 473 9.86 -15.92 -36.80
C LEU A 473 9.41 -16.04 -38.26
N GLN A 474 9.34 -14.92 -38.98
CA GLN A 474 9.54 -14.94 -40.44
C GLN A 474 10.24 -13.66 -40.90
N SER A 475 11.28 -13.85 -41.70
CA SER A 475 12.06 -12.86 -42.47
C SER A 475 13.04 -11.94 -41.73
N ILE A 476 14.22 -12.49 -41.38
CA ILE A 476 15.48 -11.71 -41.43
C ILE A 476 16.43 -12.44 -42.38
N ALA A 477 16.30 -12.09 -43.66
CA ALA A 477 17.42 -12.05 -44.58
C ALA A 477 17.43 -10.63 -45.13
N TRP A 478 18.63 -10.11 -45.39
CA TRP A 478 18.97 -8.79 -45.93
C TRP A 478 19.52 -7.77 -44.93
N MET A 479 20.76 -7.37 -45.24
CA MET A 479 21.51 -6.19 -44.79
C MET A 479 22.39 -6.31 -43.53
N SER A 480 23.40 -7.15 -43.64
CA SER A 480 24.74 -6.81 -43.18
C SER A 480 25.52 -6.12 -44.31
N LEU A 481 25.79 -4.81 -44.20
CA LEU A 481 26.98 -4.16 -44.79
C LEU A 481 27.06 -2.68 -44.39
N LEU A 482 28.19 -2.36 -43.76
CA LEU A 482 28.89 -1.06 -43.75
C LEU A 482 28.36 0.03 -42.82
N SER A 483 28.91 0.06 -41.60
CA SER A 483 29.28 1.32 -40.95
C SER A 483 30.71 1.24 -40.42
N SER A 484 31.66 1.67 -41.25
CA SER A 484 33.02 2.02 -40.83
C SER A 484 33.11 3.55 -40.77
N ILE A 485 33.28 4.07 -39.55
CA ILE A 485 34.16 5.16 -39.12
C ILE A 485 34.45 6.28 -40.16
N THR A 486 34.14 7.54 -39.82
CA THR A 486 35.15 8.60 -39.53
C THR A 486 34.47 9.94 -39.23
N VAL A 487 34.87 10.53 -38.11
CA VAL A 487 34.57 11.89 -37.63
C VAL A 487 35.45 12.91 -38.37
N TYR A 488 34.91 14.04 -38.83
CA TYR A 488 35.69 15.28 -38.92
C TYR A 488 34.91 16.56 -38.56
N ALA A 489 35.62 17.34 -37.74
CA ALA A 489 35.41 18.66 -37.14
C ALA A 489 34.77 19.80 -37.98
N LEU A 490 33.83 20.48 -37.31
CA LEU A 490 33.63 21.93 -37.09
C LEU A 490 34.13 23.03 -38.06
N ARG A 491 33.14 23.92 -38.36
CA ARG A 491 33.15 25.42 -38.51
C ARG A 491 33.55 26.03 -39.88
N PRO A 492 33.20 27.31 -40.13
CA PRO A 492 31.89 27.99 -40.00
C PRO A 492 31.56 28.79 -41.30
N GLU A 493 30.37 29.38 -41.45
CA GLU A 493 30.15 30.75 -41.96
C GLU A 493 28.73 31.02 -42.49
N VAL A 494 28.17 32.12 -41.96
CA VAL A 494 27.42 33.21 -42.63
C VAL A 494 26.17 32.87 -43.47
N GLY A 495 25.03 33.45 -43.05
CA GLY A 495 24.13 34.11 -44.01
C GLY A 495 22.63 33.82 -43.88
N ARG A 496 21.93 34.71 -43.17
CA ARG A 496 20.66 35.38 -43.53
C ARG A 496 19.53 34.60 -44.26
N HIS A 497 18.36 34.62 -43.60
CA HIS A 497 16.99 34.79 -44.13
C HIS A 497 16.50 33.71 -45.14
N LYS A 498 15.32 33.10 -45.02
CA LYS A 498 14.00 33.71 -44.90
C LYS A 498 13.00 32.57 -44.70
N VAL A 499 12.02 32.78 -43.82
CA VAL A 499 10.81 31.96 -43.72
C VAL A 499 9.94 32.23 -44.95
N LEU A 500 9.48 31.18 -45.63
CA LEU A 500 8.33 31.24 -46.53
C LEU A 500 7.43 30.03 -46.28
N SER A 501 6.27 30.33 -45.72
CA SER A 501 5.08 29.49 -45.61
C SER A 501 4.43 29.28 -46.97
N VAL A 502 4.04 28.05 -47.31
CA VAL A 502 2.87 27.78 -48.17
C VAL A 502 2.23 26.48 -47.71
N ILE A 503 1.00 26.59 -47.21
CA ILE A 503 0.00 25.52 -47.18
C ILE A 503 -0.84 25.72 -48.44
N GLN A 504 -1.09 24.67 -49.23
CA GLN A 504 -2.36 24.48 -49.94
C GLN A 504 -2.49 23.07 -50.57
N ASP A 505 -3.62 22.44 -50.24
CA ASP A 505 -4.56 21.68 -51.07
C ASP A 505 -4.15 20.35 -51.77
N SER A 506 -4.80 19.29 -51.31
CA SER A 506 -5.18 18.02 -51.99
C SER A 506 -6.12 18.30 -53.21
N PRO A 507 -6.48 17.36 -54.15
CA PRO A 507 -6.63 15.91 -53.93
C PRO A 507 -6.40 14.94 -55.14
N GLU A 508 -6.62 13.65 -54.84
CA GLU A 508 -7.08 12.54 -55.72
C GLU A 508 -6.10 11.59 -56.45
N LEU A 509 -6.41 10.29 -56.23
CA LEU A 509 -6.16 9.06 -57.03
C LEU A 509 -4.79 8.37 -56.94
N LEU A 510 -4.71 7.33 -56.10
CA LEU A 510 -4.56 5.95 -56.59
C LEU A 510 -4.87 4.91 -55.49
N HIS A 511 -5.63 3.92 -55.93
CA HIS A 511 -6.24 2.84 -55.17
C HIS A 511 -5.27 1.68 -54.88
N ASP A 512 -5.58 0.99 -53.80
CA ASP A 512 -5.38 -0.44 -53.50
C ASP A 512 -4.04 -0.96 -52.92
N ASN A 513 -4.20 -1.62 -51.76
CA ASN A 513 -3.33 -2.56 -51.05
C ASN A 513 -2.12 -2.05 -50.25
N ILE A 514 -2.36 -1.44 -49.08
CA ILE A 514 -1.42 -1.48 -47.94
C ILE A 514 -2.20 -1.57 -46.59
N PRO A 515 -1.97 -2.59 -45.73
CA PRO A 515 -2.56 -2.66 -44.39
C PRO A 515 -2.10 -1.51 -43.48
N SER A 516 -3.04 -0.93 -42.73
CA SER A 516 -2.91 0.30 -41.93
C SER A 516 -2.10 0.20 -40.62
N CYS A 517 -1.07 -0.65 -40.58
CA CYS A 517 -0.18 -0.82 -39.42
C CYS A 517 1.22 -0.21 -39.61
N LEU A 518 1.49 0.53 -40.70
CA LEU A 518 2.83 1.03 -41.01
C LEU A 518 2.96 2.53 -41.34
N VAL A 519 1.97 3.37 -41.00
CA VAL A 519 2.04 4.83 -41.21
C VAL A 519 1.98 5.65 -39.91
N GLY A 520 1.89 5.01 -38.74
CA GLY A 520 1.82 5.69 -37.44
C GLY A 520 3.14 5.82 -36.65
N GLN A 521 4.24 5.24 -37.11
CA GLN A 521 5.49 5.13 -36.32
C GLN A 521 6.65 6.02 -36.77
N LEU A 522 6.43 6.94 -37.73
CA LEU A 522 7.42 7.96 -38.12
C LEU A 522 6.96 9.41 -37.93
N ALA A 523 5.85 9.63 -37.21
CA ALA A 523 5.29 10.97 -36.97
C ALA A 523 5.11 11.37 -35.48
N LEU A 524 5.62 10.58 -34.52
CA LEU A 524 5.50 10.90 -33.09
C LEU A 524 6.82 10.94 -32.30
N SER A 525 7.97 10.77 -32.95
CA SER A 525 9.30 10.88 -32.31
C SER A 525 10.00 12.23 -32.53
N SER A 526 9.33 13.21 -33.14
CA SER A 526 9.89 14.55 -33.39
C SER A 526 8.99 15.72 -32.96
N MET A 527 7.89 15.48 -32.23
CA MET A 527 6.95 16.53 -31.80
C MET A 527 6.59 16.56 -30.30
N GLN A 528 7.45 16.03 -29.42
CA GLN A 528 7.26 16.16 -27.96
C GLN A 528 8.48 16.63 -27.15
N TRP A 529 9.47 17.23 -27.80
CA TRP A 529 10.58 17.94 -27.12
C TRP A 529 10.43 19.46 -27.05
N PHE A 530 9.20 19.98 -27.14
CA PHE A 530 8.88 21.38 -26.85
C PHE A 530 7.47 21.50 -26.26
N ARG A 531 7.31 21.15 -24.98
CA ARG A 531 6.17 21.62 -24.15
C ARG A 531 6.36 21.28 -22.67
N ILE A 532 7.34 21.89 -22.01
CA ILE A 532 7.21 22.22 -20.58
C ILE A 532 7.79 23.63 -20.37
N LEU A 533 7.06 24.44 -19.59
CA LEU A 533 7.43 25.73 -18.98
C LEU A 533 7.26 26.99 -19.84
N ALA A 534 6.04 27.55 -19.84
CA ALA A 534 5.82 29.00 -19.81
C ALA A 534 4.35 29.32 -19.51
N GLY A 535 4.04 29.69 -18.28
CA GLY A 535 2.84 30.48 -17.95
C GLY A 535 3.21 31.97 -17.95
N PRO A 536 2.39 32.87 -18.51
CA PRO A 536 2.72 34.29 -18.54
C PRO A 536 2.45 34.95 -17.19
N GLY A 537 3.51 35.39 -16.50
CA GLY A 537 3.42 36.34 -15.40
C GLY A 537 3.59 37.76 -15.93
N GLN A 538 2.59 38.62 -15.74
CA GLN A 538 2.69 40.06 -15.99
C GLN A 538 2.94 40.79 -14.67
N SER A 539 3.94 41.67 -14.64
CA SER A 539 4.00 42.74 -13.64
C SER A 539 4.42 44.04 -14.31
N THR A 540 3.78 45.13 -13.89
CA THR A 540 3.87 46.47 -14.47
C THR A 540 4.71 47.37 -13.58
N VAL A 541 5.78 47.95 -14.14
CA VAL A 541 6.38 49.22 -13.66
C VAL A 541 6.89 49.98 -14.89
N ASP A 542 6.42 51.22 -15.06
CA ASP A 542 6.91 52.26 -15.99
C ASP A 542 7.11 51.88 -17.48
N GLY A 543 6.04 51.42 -18.12
CA GLY A 543 5.75 51.77 -19.52
C GLY A 543 6.70 51.26 -20.62
N GLN A 544 7.59 50.30 -20.35
CA GLN A 544 8.44 49.67 -21.37
C GLN A 544 8.51 48.15 -21.21
N PHE A 545 8.30 47.41 -22.30
CA PHE A 545 8.30 45.94 -22.32
C PHE A 545 9.74 45.39 -22.44
N PHE A 546 10.15 44.54 -21.50
CA PHE A 546 11.37 43.72 -21.61
C PHE A 546 11.05 42.26 -21.31
N SER A 547 11.53 41.34 -22.15
CA SER A 547 11.50 39.88 -21.91
C SER A 547 12.93 39.40 -21.62
N TYR A 548 13.15 38.70 -20.50
CA TYR A 548 14.42 38.07 -20.17
C TYR A 548 14.22 36.57 -19.85
N TYR A 549 15.10 35.73 -20.38
CA TYR A 549 15.21 34.30 -20.05
C TYR A 549 16.44 34.09 -19.15
N ARG A 550 16.26 33.45 -17.99
CA ARG A 550 17.32 33.08 -17.05
C ARG A 550 17.55 31.56 -17.11
N LEU A 551 18.74 31.14 -17.49
CA LEU A 551 19.24 29.77 -17.34
C LEU A 551 20.07 29.71 -16.06
N ALA A 552 19.73 28.84 -15.12
CA ALA A 552 20.54 28.54 -13.94
C ALA A 552 20.84 27.04 -13.91
N GLY A 553 22.08 26.68 -14.25
CA GLY A 553 22.63 25.33 -14.13
C GLY A 553 23.33 25.12 -12.80
N LEU A 554 23.33 23.85 -12.35
CA LEU A 554 23.99 23.32 -11.17
C LEU A 554 25.52 23.57 -11.17
N MET A 555 26.08 23.83 -9.99
CA MET A 555 27.45 23.43 -9.64
C MET A 555 27.45 22.71 -8.28
N LEU A 556 27.90 21.45 -8.29
CA LEU A 556 28.44 20.75 -7.12
C LEU A 556 29.96 20.70 -7.27
N PRO A 557 30.76 20.97 -6.23
CA PRO A 557 32.21 20.90 -6.31
C PRO A 557 32.72 19.48 -6.03
N THR A 558 33.54 18.95 -6.94
CA THR A 558 34.40 17.79 -6.70
C THR A 558 35.75 18.25 -6.17
N ARG A 559 36.09 17.83 -4.93
CA ARG A 559 37.47 17.79 -4.41
C ARG A 559 38.16 16.53 -4.94
N ASN A 560 39.34 16.67 -5.54
CA ASN A 560 40.58 16.09 -4.98
C ASN A 560 41.84 16.49 -5.76
N THR A 561 42.85 16.85 -4.96
CA THR A 561 44.32 16.75 -5.11
C THR A 561 45.02 17.46 -6.27
N ILE A 562 45.84 18.48 -5.93
CA ILE A 562 47.22 18.31 -5.40
C ILE A 562 47.34 19.12 -4.11
#